data_AF-A0A7J4K1B9-F1
#
_entry.id   AF-A0A7J4K1B9-F1
#
_cell.length_a   1.000
_cell.length_b   1.000
_cell.length_c   1.000
_cell.angle_alpha   90.00
_cell.angle_beta   90.00
_cell.angle_gamma   90.00
#
_symmetry.space_group_name_H-M   'P 1'
#
loop_
_entity.id
_entity.type
_entity.pdbx_description
1 polymer ?
#
loop_
_entity_poly.entity_id
_entity_poly.type
_entity_poly.pdbx_seq_one_letter_code
_entity_poly.pdbx_strand_id
1 'polypeptide(L)'
;NQIYTDMDDGTTKMVGGDMLRYAAKCLIEIKKLTGGNRIAILRKHRSLPEERQVGFKIVERGIEEIALPGGEEEKPLPDPAALFPTAYDLGEK
;
A
#
# COMPACT_ATOMS: atom_id res chain seq x y z
N ASN A 1 0.39 14.56 14.31
CA ASN A 1 1.39 14.38 13.24
C ASN A 1 1.12 15.39 12.15
N GLN A 2 2.09 16.26 11.90
CA GLN A 2 2.03 17.20 10.77
C GLN A 2 2.52 16.45 9.51
N ILE A 3 1.95 16.77 8.36
CA ILE A 3 2.32 16.22 7.06
C ILE A 3 2.65 17.39 6.13
N TYR A 4 3.66 17.22 5.28
CA TYR A 4 3.96 18.16 4.22
C TYR A 4 3.96 17.42 2.89
N THR A 5 3.52 18.10 1.84
CA THR A 5 3.70 17.62 0.47
C THR A 5 5.01 18.16 -0.01
N ASP A 6 5.93 17.28 -0.38
CA ASP A 6 7.15 17.70 -1.02
C ASP A 6 6.80 18.25 -2.42
N MET A 7 7.28 19.45 -2.71
CA MET A 7 6.87 20.21 -3.89
C MET A 7 7.49 19.66 -5.18
N ASP A 8 8.57 18.88 -5.07
CA ASP A 8 9.30 18.36 -6.22
C ASP A 8 8.72 17.03 -6.73
N ASP A 9 8.28 16.15 -5.83
CA ASP A 9 7.79 14.81 -6.15
C ASP A 9 6.26 14.64 -5.90
N GLY A 10 5.61 15.64 -5.31
CA GLY A 10 4.19 15.61 -4.95
C GLY A 10 3.85 14.57 -3.88
N THR A 11 4.86 13.96 -3.25
CA THR A 11 4.65 12.88 -2.28
C THR A 11 4.31 13.45 -0.92
N THR A 12 3.30 12.87 -0.27
CA THR A 12 2.92 13.25 1.09
C THR A 12 3.92 12.63 2.07
N LYS A 13 4.82 13.45 2.62
CA LYS A 13 5.82 13.05 3.61
C LYS A 13 5.36 13.47 5.01
N MET A 14 5.61 12.60 5.99
CA MET A 14 5.34 12.94 7.38
C MET A 14 6.48 13.81 7.93
N VAL A 15 6.13 14.83 8.72
CA VAL A 15 7.12 15.59 9.50
C VAL A 15 7.77 14.64 10.50
N GLY A 16 9.11 14.56 10.48
CA GLY A 16 9.90 13.62 11.29
C GLY A 16 10.43 12.39 10.53
N GLY A 17 10.16 12.29 9.21
CA GLY A 17 10.85 11.39 8.28
C GLY A 17 10.95 9.94 8.76
N ASP A 18 12.14 9.38 8.64
CA ASP A 18 12.39 7.98 8.98
C ASP A 18 12.25 7.67 10.47
N MET A 19 12.49 8.63 11.36
CA MET A 19 12.38 8.40 12.81
C MET A 19 10.96 7.95 13.20
N LEU A 20 9.95 8.61 12.64
CA LEU A 20 8.54 8.25 12.85
C LEU A 20 8.20 6.91 12.20
N ARG A 21 8.77 6.60 11.04
CA ARG A 21 8.62 5.29 10.38
C ARG A 21 9.22 4.16 11.21
N TYR A 22 10.39 4.36 11.81
CA TYR A 22 11.05 3.37 12.66
C TYR A 22 10.29 3.17 13.98
N ALA A 23 9.91 4.26 14.65
CA ALA A 23 9.22 4.20 15.94
C ALA A 23 7.79 3.63 15.85
N ALA A 24 7.09 3.82 14.72
CA ALA A 24 5.72 3.36 14.56
C ALA A 24 5.63 1.82 14.52
N LYS A 25 4.74 1.25 15.35
CA LYS A 25 4.41 -0.20 15.32
C LYS A 25 3.38 -0.54 14.24
N CYS A 26 2.56 0.44 13.88
CA CYS A 26 1.53 0.37 12.84
C CYS A 26 1.50 1.72 12.11
N LEU A 27 1.45 1.68 10.78
CA LEU A 27 1.35 2.86 9.93
C LEU A 27 0.28 2.61 8.88
N ILE A 28 -0.75 3.45 8.89
CA ILE A 28 -1.86 3.39 7.95
C ILE A 28 -1.91 4.72 7.19
N GLU A 29 -1.85 4.64 5.87
CA GLU A 29 -2.03 5.78 4.99
C GLU A 29 -3.50 5.90 4.61
N ILE A 30 -4.08 7.10 4.73
CA ILE A 30 -5.46 7.37 4.33
C ILE A 30 -5.45 8.24 3.08
N LYS A 31 -5.99 7.73 1.97
CA LYS A 31 -6.19 8.51 0.74
C LYS A 31 -7.67 8.86 0.57
N LYS A 32 -7.93 10.07 0.10
CA LYS A 32 -9.27 10.53 -0.27
C LYS A 32 -9.60 10.03 -1.68
N LEU A 33 -10.80 9.51 -1.87
CA LEU A 33 -11.39 9.18 -3.16
C LEU A 33 -12.52 10.19 -3.47
N THR A 34 -13.07 10.09 -4.68
CA THR A 34 -14.23 10.89 -5.09
C THR A 34 -15.49 10.49 -4.29
N GLY A 35 -16.46 11.41 -4.18
CA GLY A 35 -17.75 11.12 -3.53
C GLY A 35 -17.71 10.96 -2.00
N GLY A 36 -16.64 11.42 -1.34
CA GLY A 36 -16.47 11.33 0.11
C GLY A 36 -15.96 9.97 0.61
N ASN A 37 -15.67 9.05 -0.33
CA ASN A 37 -15.06 7.76 -0.04
C ASN A 37 -13.58 7.93 0.29
N ARG A 38 -13.02 6.98 1.03
CA ARG A 38 -11.61 6.95 1.46
C ARG A 38 -11.09 5.53 1.39
N ILE A 39 -9.77 5.41 1.31
CA ILE A 39 -9.07 4.13 1.37
C ILE A 39 -8.00 4.22 2.45
N ALA A 40 -7.93 3.19 3.30
CA ALA A 40 -6.86 3.00 4.26
C ALA A 40 -5.92 1.92 3.73
N ILE A 41 -4.64 2.24 3.63
CA ILE A 41 -3.57 1.37 3.13
C ILE A 41 -2.62 1.07 4.29
N LEU A 42 -2.40 -0.20 4.59
CA LEU A 42 -1.51 -0.63 5.66
C LEU A 42 -0.05 -0.61 5.19
N ARG A 43 0.70 0.43 5.56
CA ARG A 43 2.10 0.61 5.14
C ARG A 43 3.12 -0.08 6.04
N LYS A 44 2.77 -0.34 7.30
CA LYS A 44 3.61 -1.06 8.25
C LYS A 44 2.74 -1.69 9.31
N HIS A 45 2.97 -2.95 9.63
CA HIS A 45 2.43 -3.60 10.81
C HIS A 45 3.33 -4.74 11.26
N ARG A 46 3.54 -4.89 12.56
CA ARG A 46 4.42 -5.94 13.13
C ARG A 46 3.95 -7.39 12.92
N SER A 47 2.71 -7.61 12.48
CA SER A 47 2.08 -8.94 12.41
C SER A 47 1.13 -9.13 11.24
N LEU A 48 1.01 -8.14 10.34
CA LEU A 48 0.10 -8.22 9.19
C LEU A 48 0.88 -7.90 7.93
N PRO A 49 0.54 -8.53 6.79
CA PRO A 49 1.09 -8.15 5.49
C PRO A 49 0.85 -6.67 5.19
N GLU A 50 1.87 -6.03 4.64
CA GLU A 50 1.78 -4.64 4.17
C GLU A 50 0.93 -4.56 2.89
N GLU A 51 0.59 -3.33 2.48
CA GLU A 51 -0.20 -2.99 1.30
C GLU A 51 -1.65 -3.51 1.28
N ARG A 52 -2.15 -4.09 2.39
CA ARG A 52 -3.58 -4.34 2.57
C ARG A 52 -4.38 -3.06 2.52
N GLN A 53 -5.54 -3.10 1.85
CA GLN A 53 -6.38 -1.93 1.64
C GLN A 53 -7.81 -2.21 2.10
N VAL A 54 -8.45 -1.18 2.66
CA VAL A 54 -9.88 -1.21 2.99
C VAL A 54 -10.52 0.11 2.59
N GLY A 55 -11.65 0.00 1.89
CA GLY A 55 -12.47 1.14 1.53
C GLY A 55 -13.38 1.52 2.68
N PHE A 56 -13.48 2.81 2.98
CA PHE A 56 -14.44 3.28 3.98
C PHE A 56 -15.01 4.66 3.64
N LYS A 57 -16.14 4.97 4.27
CA LYS A 57 -16.76 6.30 4.26
C LYS A 57 -16.99 6.76 5.69
N ILE A 58 -16.85 8.08 5.92
CA ILE A 58 -17.24 8.68 7.19
C ILE A 58 -18.70 9.14 7.06
N VAL A 59 -19.52 8.68 7.99
CA VAL A 59 -20.95 8.96 8.12
C VAL A 59 -21.22 9.54 9.51
N GLU A 60 -22.45 10.01 9.76
CA GLU A 60 -22.82 10.59 11.07
C GLU A 60 -22.56 9.62 12.24
N ARG A 61 -22.82 8.33 12.05
CA ARG A 61 -22.62 7.28 13.06
C ARG A 61 -21.17 6.78 13.19
N GLY A 62 -20.23 7.30 12.40
CA GLY A 62 -18.82 6.89 12.43
C GLY A 62 -18.28 6.46 11.07
N ILE A 63 -17.78 5.23 10.96
CA ILE A 63 -17.10 4.69 9.78
C ILE A 63 -17.86 3.48 9.25
N GLU A 64 -18.13 3.49 7.95
CA GLU A 64 -18.72 2.35 7.23
C GLU A 64 -17.74 1.83 6.18
N GLU A 65 -17.62 0.51 6.10
CA GLU A 65 -16.87 -0.16 5.05
C GLU A 65 -17.59 0.00 3.70
N ILE A 66 -16.81 0.22 2.65
CA ILE A 66 -17.31 0.25 1.27
C ILE A 66 -16.48 -0.70 0.42
N ALA A 67 -17.07 -1.17 -0.68
CA ALA A 67 -16.33 -1.87 -1.72
C ALA A 67 -15.27 -0.92 -2.32
N LEU A 68 -14.05 -1.44 -2.50
CA LEU A 68 -13.00 -0.70 -3.19
C LEU A 68 -13.37 -0.53 -4.67
N PRO A 69 -13.25 0.70 -5.23
CA PRO A 69 -13.46 0.92 -6.65
C PRO A 69 -12.29 0.26 -7.42
N GLY A 70 -12.56 -0.87 -8.07
CA GLY A 70 -11.56 -1.59 -8.89
C GLY A 70 -10.92 -2.78 -8.18
N GLY A 71 -11.72 -3.73 -7.68
CA GLY A 71 -11.24 -5.07 -7.31
C GLY A 71 -10.76 -5.83 -8.54
N GLU A 72 -9.63 -5.43 -9.12
CA GLU A 72 -8.84 -6.30 -9.97
C GLU A 72 -8.07 -7.23 -9.05
N GLU A 73 -8.32 -8.51 -9.27
CA GLU A 73 -7.72 -9.66 -8.61
C GLU A 73 -6.23 -9.41 -8.36
N GLU A 74 -5.77 -9.82 -7.18
CA GLU A 74 -4.36 -10.03 -6.88
C GLU A 74 -3.80 -10.95 -7.97
N LYS A 75 -3.27 -10.37 -9.06
CA LYS A 75 -2.67 -11.15 -10.15
C LYS A 75 -1.61 -12.02 -9.49
N PRO A 76 -1.73 -13.36 -9.53
CA PRO A 76 -0.76 -14.20 -8.86
C PRO A 76 0.61 -13.82 -9.41
N LEU A 77 1.55 -13.58 -8.49
CA LEU A 77 2.94 -13.33 -8.83
C LEU A 77 3.32 -14.35 -9.92
N PRO A 78 3.81 -13.92 -11.09
CA PRO A 78 4.18 -14.86 -12.13
C PRO A 78 5.09 -15.90 -11.50
N ASP A 79 4.81 -17.18 -11.77
CA ASP A 79 5.58 -18.32 -11.28
C ASP A 79 7.07 -17.97 -11.35
N PRO A 80 7.85 -18.07 -10.26
CA PRO A 80 9.29 -17.79 -10.31
C PRO A 80 10.02 -18.60 -11.39
N ALA A 81 9.48 -19.73 -11.85
CA ALA A 81 9.98 -20.47 -13.01
C ALA A 81 9.86 -19.72 -14.35
N ALA A 82 8.95 -18.75 -14.46
CA ALA A 82 8.80 -17.88 -15.64
C ALA A 82 9.82 -16.71 -15.66
N LEU A 83 10.34 -16.31 -14.49
CA LEU A 83 11.36 -15.25 -14.38
C LEU A 83 12.79 -15.77 -14.51
N PHE A 84 13.00 -17.05 -14.22
CA PHE A 84 14.28 -17.72 -14.34
C PHE A 84 14.09 -19.04 -15.09
N PRO A 85 14.11 -19.05 -16.45
CA PRO A 85 14.22 -20.30 -17.18
C PRO A 85 15.44 -21.06 -16.63
N THR A 86 15.17 -22.23 -16.08
CA THR A 86 16.15 -23.08 -15.42
C THR A 86 17.27 -23.43 -16.36
N ALA A 87 18.50 -23.29 -15.85
CA ALA A 87 19.76 -23.77 -16.39
C ALA A 87 20.25 -23.00 -17.65
N TYR A 88 21.39 -22.34 -17.59
CA TYR A 88 22.64 -23.01 -17.97
C TYR A 88 22.48 -23.85 -19.25
N ASP A 89 22.25 -23.21 -20.40
CA ASP A 89 22.67 -23.74 -21.71
C ASP A 89 24.20 -23.57 -21.85
N LEU A 90 24.94 -24.17 -20.91
CA LEU A 90 26.38 -24.34 -21.04
C LEU A 90 26.63 -25.70 -21.71
N GLY A 91 26.68 -25.67 -23.04
CA GLY A 91 27.25 -26.72 -23.89
C GLY A 91 26.25 -27.74 -24.44
N GLU A 92 26.11 -27.80 -25.77
CA GLU A 92 26.88 -28.74 -26.59
C GLU A 92 26.61 -28.54 -28.10
N LYS A 93 27.72 -28.43 -28.85
CA LYS A 93 27.95 -28.41 -30.31
C LYS A 93 27.92 -27.07 -31.03
#